data_AF-A0A8T4BN38-F1
#
_entry.id   AF-A0A8T4BN38-F1
#
_cell.length_a   1.000
_cell.length_b   1.000
_cell.length_c   1.000
_cell.angle_alpha   90.00
_cell.angle_beta   90.00
_cell.angle_gamma   90.00
#
_symmetry.space_group_name_H-M   'P 1'
#
loop_
_entity.id
_entity.type
_entity.pdbx_description
1 polymer ?
#
loop_
_entity_poly.entity_id
_entity_poly.type
_entity_poly.pdbx_seq_one_letter_code
_entity_poly.pdbx_strand_id
1 'polypeptide(L)'
;MQMISIEYILKCMNDEKNYFGDIWENCLNNKKRFNRAKLKEILKKMEVLGHIKKHGYKNTAYYEKYYHYSLEEHIGFINNLIFTYESRINSALKNIESRKIFSDISKDLVSRKFSKYTKTDYESLLISMTSMFELASSILWTKENTDDSELKKELKNCFKQINEFMDETNQKLLEGRKTNERILLQKDFSSKIPKAGHLKI
;
A
#
# COMPACT_ATOMS: atom_id res chain seq x y z
N MET A 1 -7.32 -11.59 -2.65
CA MET A 1 -6.97 -10.18 -2.95
C MET A 1 -6.33 -10.17 -4.32
N GLN A 2 -6.79 -9.30 -5.22
CA GLN A 2 -6.18 -9.16 -6.53
C GLN A 2 -4.99 -8.20 -6.41
N MET A 3 -4.08 -8.23 -7.39
CA MET A 3 -2.97 -7.30 -7.48
C MET A 3 -2.96 -6.67 -8.87
N ILE A 4 -2.39 -5.48 -8.98
CA ILE A 4 -2.20 -4.81 -10.25
C ILE A 4 -0.80 -4.21 -10.33
N SER A 5 -0.16 -4.35 -11.49
CA SER A 5 1.17 -3.79 -11.73
C SER A 5 1.10 -2.27 -11.88
N ILE A 6 2.04 -1.55 -11.24
CA ILE A 6 2.24 -0.10 -11.39
C ILE A 6 2.56 0.22 -12.85
N GLU A 7 3.50 -0.54 -13.44
CA GLU A 7 3.90 -0.41 -14.84
C GLU A 7 2.70 -0.59 -15.79
N TYR A 8 1.82 -1.56 -15.50
CA TYR A 8 0.64 -1.78 -16.32
C TYR A 8 -0.28 -0.56 -16.35
N ILE A 9 -0.55 0.06 -15.20
CA ILE A 9 -1.36 1.29 -15.14
C ILE A 9 -0.70 2.42 -15.91
N LEU A 10 0.61 2.62 -15.74
CA LEU A 10 1.36 3.66 -16.45
C LEU A 10 1.36 3.44 -17.97
N LYS A 11 1.40 2.18 -18.44
CA LYS A 11 1.26 1.82 -19.86
C LYS A 11 -0.15 2.03 -20.42
N CYS A 12 -1.17 2.15 -19.57
CA CYS A 12 -2.52 2.52 -20.01
C CYS A 12 -2.70 4.04 -20.14
N MET A 13 -1.74 4.82 -19.68
CA MET A 13 -1.71 6.28 -19.77
C MET A 13 -0.79 6.69 -20.93
N ASN A 14 -1.34 6.76 -22.14
CA ASN A 14 -0.58 6.97 -23.38
C ASN A 14 -0.50 8.42 -23.82
N ASP A 15 -1.37 9.28 -23.29
CA ASP A 15 -1.43 10.69 -23.64
C ASP A 15 -0.68 11.53 -22.61
N GLU A 16 -0.38 12.79 -22.94
CA GLU A 16 0.11 13.75 -21.95
C GLU A 16 -0.95 13.98 -20.86
N LYS A 17 -2.22 14.17 -21.29
CA LYS A 17 -3.39 14.34 -20.42
C LYS A 17 -4.32 13.15 -20.57
N ASN A 18 -4.36 12.30 -19.55
CA ASN A 18 -5.16 11.08 -19.58
C ASN A 18 -6.45 11.28 -18.78
N TYR A 19 -7.60 11.37 -19.45
CA TYR A 19 -8.88 11.48 -18.75
C TYR A 19 -9.30 10.12 -18.20
N PHE A 20 -10.11 10.14 -17.14
CA PHE A 20 -10.58 8.90 -16.50
C PHE A 20 -11.30 7.96 -17.48
N GLY A 21 -12.06 8.51 -18.43
CA GLY A 21 -12.75 7.73 -19.47
C GLY A 21 -11.78 6.92 -20.31
N ASP A 22 -10.74 7.58 -20.82
CA ASP A 22 -9.74 6.97 -21.70
C ASP A 22 -8.94 5.90 -20.96
N ILE A 23 -8.50 6.20 -19.73
CA ILE A 23 -7.82 5.21 -18.88
C ILE A 23 -8.74 4.01 -18.62
N TRP A 24 -10.04 4.23 -18.39
CA TRP A 24 -11.00 3.15 -18.14
C TRP A 24 -11.26 2.26 -19.36
N GLU A 25 -11.16 2.82 -20.56
CA GLU A 25 -11.29 2.07 -21.81
C GLU A 25 -10.02 1.28 -22.14
N ASN A 26 -8.85 1.87 -21.91
CA ASN A 26 -7.55 1.29 -22.25
C ASN A 26 -7.04 0.30 -21.19
N CYS A 27 -7.36 0.52 -19.91
CA CYS A 27 -6.91 -0.30 -18.80
C CYS A 27 -7.88 -1.47 -18.56
N LEU A 28 -7.50 -2.67 -18.98
CA LEU A 28 -8.31 -3.89 -18.90
C LEU A 28 -7.73 -4.88 -17.88
N ASN A 29 -8.59 -5.46 -17.05
CA ASN A 29 -8.26 -6.58 -16.18
C ASN A 29 -8.70 -7.90 -16.83
N ASN A 30 -7.76 -8.73 -17.28
CA ASN A 30 -8.08 -10.01 -17.95
C ASN A 30 -9.07 -9.84 -19.11
N LYS A 31 -8.80 -8.90 -20.02
CA LYS A 31 -9.65 -8.53 -21.16
C LYS A 31 -11.03 -7.95 -20.79
N LYS A 32 -11.28 -7.61 -19.53
CA LYS A 32 -12.52 -6.97 -19.06
C LYS A 32 -12.25 -5.59 -18.48
N ARG A 33 -13.19 -4.67 -18.64
CA ARG A 33 -13.09 -3.32 -18.03
C ARG A 33 -13.11 -3.43 -16.50
N PHE A 34 -12.32 -2.60 -15.83
CA PHE A 34 -12.44 -2.45 -14.39
C PHE A 34 -13.82 -1.91 -14.02
N ASN A 35 -14.31 -2.27 -12.83
CA ASN A 35 -15.34 -1.45 -12.21
C ASN A 35 -14.79 -0.02 -12.03
N ARG A 36 -15.57 1.00 -12.40
CA ARG A 36 -15.12 2.40 -12.34
C ARG A 36 -14.68 2.83 -10.94
N ALA A 37 -15.35 2.39 -9.88
CA ALA A 37 -14.95 2.69 -8.50
C ALA A 37 -13.59 2.08 -8.19
N LYS A 38 -13.38 0.82 -8.58
CA LYS A 38 -12.10 0.12 -8.41
C LYS A 38 -10.95 0.80 -9.15
N LEU A 39 -11.18 1.26 -10.38
CA LEU A 39 -10.17 2.02 -11.13
C LEU A 39 -9.85 3.37 -10.45
N LYS A 40 -10.85 4.08 -9.92
CA LYS A 40 -10.63 5.31 -9.15
C LYS A 40 -9.78 5.06 -7.90
N GLU A 41 -10.00 3.96 -7.20
CA GLU A 41 -9.16 3.57 -6.06
C GLU A 41 -7.72 3.30 -6.48
N ILE A 42 -7.52 2.60 -7.60
CA ILE A 42 -6.18 2.34 -8.14
C ILE A 42 -5.47 3.65 -8.50
N LEU A 43 -6.13 4.56 -9.23
CA LEU A 43 -5.55 5.86 -9.58
C LEU A 43 -5.24 6.70 -8.34
N LYS A 44 -6.11 6.67 -7.32
CA LYS A 44 -5.83 7.34 -6.04
C LYS A 44 -4.57 6.78 -5.37
N LYS A 45 -4.34 5.46 -5.42
CA LYS A 45 -3.12 4.85 -4.89
C LYS A 45 -1.89 5.27 -5.70
N MET A 46 -1.99 5.26 -7.03
CA MET A 46 -0.91 5.73 -7.91
C MET A 46 -0.55 7.19 -7.62
N GLU A 47 -1.55 8.03 -7.36
CA GLU A 47 -1.37 9.44 -7.00
C GLU A 47 -0.69 9.59 -5.63
N VAL A 48 -1.17 8.86 -4.61
CA VAL A 48 -0.56 8.86 -3.26
C VAL A 48 0.90 8.40 -3.28
N LEU A 49 1.25 7.47 -4.19
CA LEU A 49 2.61 6.96 -4.36
C LEU A 49 3.48 7.80 -5.30
N GLY A 50 2.96 8.92 -5.83
CA GLY A 50 3.72 9.85 -6.64
C GLY A 50 3.97 9.43 -8.09
N HIS A 51 3.29 8.39 -8.59
CA HIS A 51 3.45 7.94 -9.99
C HIS A 51 2.64 8.77 -10.98
N ILE A 52 1.55 9.36 -10.51
CA ILE A 52 0.67 10.20 -11.33
C ILE A 52 0.25 11.43 -10.56
N LYS A 53 -0.05 12.50 -11.27
CA LYS A 53 -0.62 13.72 -10.70
C LYS A 53 -1.99 13.96 -11.30
N LYS A 54 -2.97 14.20 -10.44
CA LYS A 54 -4.32 14.54 -10.86
C LYS A 54 -4.46 16.05 -10.98
N HIS A 55 -5.03 16.49 -12.09
CA HIS A 55 -5.36 17.88 -12.37
C HIS A 55 -6.87 18.05 -12.54
N GLY A 56 -7.41 19.21 -12.16
CA GLY A 56 -8.83 19.54 -12.32
C GLY A 56 -9.77 18.81 -11.36
N TYR A 57 -11.08 18.99 -11.56
CA TYR A 57 -12.13 18.48 -10.68
C TYR A 57 -13.28 17.84 -11.49
N LYS A 58 -13.94 16.84 -10.88
CA LYS A 58 -15.10 16.14 -11.47
C LYS A 58 -14.82 15.64 -12.90
N ASN A 59 -15.51 16.18 -13.90
CA ASN A 59 -15.51 15.69 -15.28
C ASN A 59 -14.39 16.29 -16.13
N THR A 60 -13.68 17.30 -15.64
CA THR A 60 -12.50 17.87 -16.32
C THR A 60 -11.20 17.32 -15.75
N ALA A 61 -11.28 16.35 -14.84
CA ALA A 61 -10.11 15.79 -14.20
C ALA A 61 -9.34 14.89 -15.17
N TYR A 62 -8.04 15.13 -15.27
CA TYR A 62 -7.10 14.32 -16.02
C TYR A 62 -5.89 13.97 -15.16
N TYR A 63 -5.14 12.98 -15.62
CA TYR A 63 -3.96 12.46 -14.95
C TYR A 63 -2.75 12.57 -15.87
N GLU A 64 -1.64 13.04 -15.31
CA GLU A 64 -0.34 13.06 -15.96
C GLU A 64 0.59 12.09 -15.22
N LYS A 65 1.54 11.48 -15.93
CA LYS A 65 2.63 10.73 -15.27
C LYS A 65 3.48 11.74 -14.51
N TYR A 66 3.72 11.48 -13.23
CA TYR A 66 4.50 12.38 -12.39
C TYR A 66 5.88 11.79 -12.16
N TYR A 67 6.88 12.64 -12.31
CA TYR A 67 8.27 12.33 -11.98
C TYR A 67 8.78 13.43 -11.05
N HIS A 68 9.47 13.04 -9.99
CA HIS A 68 10.19 13.99 -9.13
C HIS A 68 11.36 14.60 -9.90
N TYR A 69 11.55 15.91 -9.77
CA TYR A 69 12.52 16.66 -10.59
C TYR A 69 13.96 16.54 -10.06
N SER A 70 14.13 16.23 -8.78
CA SER A 70 15.44 16.00 -8.16
C SER A 70 15.46 14.79 -7.23
N LEU A 71 16.67 14.31 -6.91
CA LEU A 71 16.91 13.28 -5.92
C LEU A 71 16.31 13.66 -4.56
N GLU A 72 16.57 14.88 -4.09
CA GLU A 72 16.10 15.38 -2.79
C GLU A 72 14.58 15.45 -2.73
N GLU A 73 13.92 15.88 -3.82
CA GLU A 73 12.47 15.92 -3.90
C GLU A 73 11.88 14.51 -3.78
N HIS A 74 12.45 13.55 -4.52
CA HIS A 74 11.98 12.17 -4.52
C HIS A 74 12.14 11.51 -3.15
N ILE A 75 13.35 11.61 -2.57
CA ILE A 75 13.63 11.02 -1.27
C ILE A 75 12.84 11.72 -0.16
N GLY A 76 12.71 13.05 -0.23
CA GLY A 76 11.86 13.81 0.69
C GLY A 76 10.40 13.37 0.65
N PHE A 77 9.85 13.14 -0.55
CA PHE A 77 8.50 12.61 -0.73
C PHE A 77 8.33 11.22 -0.11
N ILE A 78 9.25 10.30 -0.40
CA ILE A 78 9.23 8.93 0.15
C ILE A 78 9.31 8.96 1.68
N ASN A 79 10.25 9.72 2.24
CA ASN A 79 10.43 9.83 3.68
C ASN A 79 9.19 10.38 4.39
N ASN A 80 8.50 11.35 3.77
CA ASN A 80 7.25 11.86 4.29
C ASN A 80 6.14 10.79 4.31
N LEU A 81 6.06 9.93 3.28
CA LEU A 81 5.13 8.80 3.27
C LEU A 81 5.49 7.76 4.34
N ILE A 82 6.77 7.41 4.48
CA ILE A 82 7.25 6.51 5.53
C ILE A 82 6.82 7.04 6.90
N PHE A 83 7.17 8.28 7.22
CA PHE A 83 6.82 8.91 8.49
C PHE A 83 5.30 8.90 8.74
N THR A 84 4.52 9.25 7.71
CA THR A 84 3.04 9.26 7.80
C THR A 84 2.49 7.86 8.12
N TYR A 85 3.01 6.82 7.47
CA TYR A 85 2.55 5.46 7.66
C TYR A 85 3.04 4.87 8.99
N GLU A 86 4.29 5.10 9.38
CA GLU A 86 4.83 4.73 10.70
C GLU A 86 3.98 5.33 11.83
N SER A 87 3.66 6.62 11.74
CA SER A 87 2.82 7.32 12.73
C SER A 87 1.43 6.68 12.88
N ARG A 88 0.77 6.36 11.75
CA ARG A 88 -0.55 5.70 11.75
C ARG A 88 -0.49 4.28 12.28
N ILE A 89 0.53 3.52 11.89
CA ILE A 89 0.77 2.15 12.37
C ILE A 89 0.99 2.15 13.88
N ASN A 90 1.88 2.99 14.40
CA ASN A 90 2.17 3.10 15.82
C ASN A 90 0.93 3.52 16.63
N SER A 91 0.14 4.46 16.11
CA SER A 91 -1.10 4.91 16.75
C SER A 91 -2.13 3.78 16.86
N ALA A 92 -2.33 3.02 15.78
CA ALA A 92 -3.25 1.89 15.77
C ALA A 92 -2.74 0.73 16.64
N LEU A 93 -1.43 0.45 16.61
CA LEU A 93 -0.80 -0.63 17.38
C LEU A 93 -0.95 -0.41 18.88
N LYS A 94 -0.70 0.82 19.37
CA LYS A 94 -0.86 1.19 20.79
C LYS A 94 -2.25 0.88 21.34
N ASN A 95 -3.29 0.99 20.50
CA ASN A 95 -4.67 0.72 20.89
C ASN A 95 -5.01 -0.78 20.96
N ILE A 96 -4.17 -1.66 20.39
CA ILE A 96 -4.46 -3.10 20.30
C ILE A 96 -3.40 -4.01 20.91
N GLU A 97 -2.16 -3.56 21.13
CA GLU A 97 -1.03 -4.40 21.57
C GLU A 97 -1.35 -5.20 22.85
N SER A 98 -1.98 -4.55 23.84
CA SER A 98 -2.37 -5.14 25.12
C SER A 98 -3.84 -5.60 25.17
N ARG A 99 -4.55 -5.57 24.04
CA ARG A 99 -5.98 -5.86 23.98
C ARG A 99 -6.29 -7.05 23.08
N LYS A 100 -7.37 -7.76 23.42
CA LYS A 100 -7.87 -8.87 22.63
C LYS A 100 -8.41 -8.36 21.28
N ILE A 101 -7.87 -8.84 20.16
CA ILE A 101 -8.33 -8.49 18.81
C ILE A 101 -9.53 -9.35 18.42
N PHE A 102 -9.45 -10.65 18.70
CA PHE A 102 -10.52 -11.60 18.43
C PHE A 102 -11.23 -11.99 19.73
N SER A 103 -12.51 -11.67 19.85
CA SER A 103 -13.35 -12.15 20.95
C SER A 103 -13.48 -13.67 20.96
N ASP A 104 -13.51 -14.30 19.79
CA ASP A 104 -13.58 -15.76 19.61
C ASP A 104 -12.88 -16.20 18.32
N ILE A 105 -12.32 -17.40 18.31
CA ILE A 105 -11.60 -18.02 17.19
C ILE A 105 -12.03 -19.50 17.13
N SER A 106 -12.58 -19.94 16.00
CA SER A 106 -12.93 -21.35 15.82
C SER A 106 -11.69 -22.24 15.81
N LYS A 107 -11.85 -23.50 16.22
CA LYS A 107 -10.74 -24.47 16.32
C LYS A 107 -10.01 -24.69 14.98
N ASP A 108 -10.73 -24.63 13.87
CA ASP A 108 -10.23 -24.77 12.49
C ASP A 108 -9.64 -23.46 11.93
N LEU A 109 -9.68 -22.36 12.69
CA LEU A 109 -9.23 -21.02 12.29
C LEU A 109 -9.95 -20.44 11.06
N VAL A 110 -11.08 -21.04 10.65
CA VAL A 110 -11.85 -20.60 9.48
C VAL A 110 -12.70 -19.38 9.82
N SER A 111 -13.22 -19.34 11.04
CA SER A 111 -14.08 -18.25 11.51
C SER A 111 -13.50 -17.58 12.75
N ARG A 112 -13.78 -16.28 12.86
CA ARG A 112 -13.33 -15.45 13.97
C ARG A 112 -14.32 -14.35 14.23
N LYS A 113 -14.47 -13.96 15.49
CA LYS A 113 -15.31 -12.84 15.89
C LYS A 113 -14.43 -11.73 16.43
N PHE A 114 -14.38 -10.59 15.74
CA PHE A 114 -13.65 -9.43 16.21
C PHE A 114 -14.20 -8.90 17.53
N SER A 115 -13.32 -8.42 18.40
CA SER A 115 -13.71 -7.63 19.56
C SER A 115 -14.27 -6.29 19.11
N LYS A 116 -15.43 -5.90 19.66
CA LYS A 116 -16.07 -4.62 19.34
C LYS A 116 -15.20 -3.41 19.70
N TYR A 117 -14.28 -3.58 20.66
CA TYR A 117 -13.45 -2.51 21.19
C TYR A 117 -12.16 -2.26 20.39
N THR A 118 -11.73 -3.23 19.59
CA THR A 118 -10.43 -3.17 18.88
C THR A 118 -10.57 -3.41 17.38
N LYS A 119 -11.77 -3.77 16.89
CA LYS A 119 -12.03 -4.01 15.46
C LYS A 119 -11.57 -2.83 14.59
N THR A 120 -12.00 -1.61 14.93
CA THR A 120 -11.69 -0.41 14.14
C THR A 120 -10.20 -0.12 14.14
N ASP A 121 -9.53 -0.22 15.30
CA ASP A 121 -8.09 -0.01 15.40
C ASP A 121 -7.31 -1.07 14.61
N TYR A 122 -7.76 -2.33 14.66
CA TYR A 122 -7.13 -3.40 13.89
C TYR A 122 -7.32 -3.25 12.38
N GLU A 123 -8.52 -2.84 11.93
CA GLU A 123 -8.76 -2.51 10.52
C GLU A 123 -7.90 -1.33 10.06
N SER A 124 -7.77 -0.29 10.90
CA SER A 124 -6.89 0.86 10.66
C SER A 124 -5.41 0.45 10.56
N LEU A 125 -4.97 -0.45 11.45
CA LEU A 125 -3.63 -1.03 11.40
C LEU A 125 -3.41 -1.74 10.07
N LEU A 126 -4.30 -2.65 9.67
CA LEU A 126 -4.18 -3.39 8.41
C LEU A 126 -4.14 -2.48 7.18
N ILE A 127 -4.92 -1.39 7.16
CA ILE A 127 -4.91 -0.41 6.07
C ILE A 127 -3.57 0.33 6.02
N SER A 128 -3.07 0.77 7.18
CA SER A 128 -1.80 1.51 7.27
C SER A 128 -0.61 0.64 6.87
N MET A 129 -0.59 -0.63 7.32
CA MET A 129 0.42 -1.62 6.93
C MET A 129 0.35 -1.94 5.44
N THR A 130 -0.85 -2.09 4.87
CA THR A 130 -1.00 -2.28 3.42
C THR A 130 -0.40 -1.10 2.66
N SER A 131 -0.61 0.13 3.15
CA SER A 131 -0.09 1.34 2.52
C SER A 131 1.44 1.39 2.58
N MET A 132 2.04 1.02 3.72
CA MET A 132 3.49 0.88 3.88
C MET A 132 4.07 -0.19 2.93
N PHE A 133 3.41 -1.34 2.78
CA PHE A 133 3.86 -2.38 1.87
C PHE A 133 3.71 -1.99 0.39
N GLU A 134 2.68 -1.22 0.03
CA GLU A 134 2.54 -0.65 -1.31
C GLU A 134 3.64 0.38 -1.61
N LEU A 135 4.04 1.18 -0.62
CA LEU A 135 5.22 2.05 -0.73
C LEU A 135 6.51 1.26 -0.92
N ALA A 136 6.74 0.21 -0.13
CA ALA A 136 7.92 -0.66 -0.30
C ALA A 136 7.97 -1.29 -1.70
N SER A 137 6.82 -1.77 -2.19
CA SER A 137 6.67 -2.32 -3.55
C SER A 137 6.94 -1.28 -4.64
N SER A 138 6.46 -0.05 -4.44
CA SER A 138 6.73 1.10 -5.32
C SER A 138 8.22 1.44 -5.37
N ILE A 139 8.87 1.51 -4.20
CA ILE A 139 10.31 1.77 -4.08
C ILE A 139 11.13 0.72 -4.84
N LEU A 140 10.78 -0.57 -4.72
CA LEU A 140 11.46 -1.63 -5.45
C LEU A 140 11.33 -1.46 -6.96
N TRP A 141 10.13 -1.13 -7.43
CA TRP A 141 9.91 -0.89 -8.86
C TRP A 141 10.70 0.30 -9.37
N THR A 142 10.67 1.44 -8.67
CA THR A 142 11.44 2.63 -9.05
C THR A 142 12.95 2.32 -9.07
N LYS A 143 13.45 1.59 -8.07
CA LYS A 143 14.86 1.17 -7.99
C LYS A 143 15.27 0.29 -9.17
N GLU A 144 14.38 -0.54 -9.68
CA GLU A 144 14.64 -1.42 -10.84
C GLU A 144 14.57 -0.66 -12.18
N ASN A 145 13.80 0.42 -12.25
CA ASN A 145 13.50 1.14 -13.51
C ASN A 145 14.21 2.49 -13.66
N THR A 146 14.92 2.98 -12.63
CA THR A 146 15.77 4.17 -12.74
C THR A 146 17.17 3.81 -13.22
N ASP A 147 17.86 4.70 -13.92
CA ASP A 147 19.29 4.58 -14.24
C ASP A 147 20.19 5.31 -13.23
N ASP A 148 19.61 6.17 -12.39
CA ASP A 148 20.32 6.95 -11.38
C ASP A 148 20.83 6.04 -10.24
N SER A 149 22.16 5.92 -10.15
CA SER A 149 22.83 5.09 -9.15
C SER A 149 22.70 5.63 -7.72
N GLU A 150 22.64 6.95 -7.55
CA GLU A 150 22.51 7.58 -6.25
C GLU A 150 21.09 7.38 -5.72
N LEU A 151 20.09 7.61 -6.58
CA LEU A 151 18.69 7.29 -6.27
C LEU A 151 18.52 5.82 -5.91
N LYS A 152 19.13 4.89 -6.67
CA LYS A 152 19.08 3.44 -6.33
C LYS A 152 19.59 3.13 -4.92
N LYS A 153 20.66 3.80 -4.50
CA LYS A 153 21.27 3.61 -3.18
C LYS A 153 20.33 4.12 -2.09
N GLU A 154 19.76 5.30 -2.25
CA GLU A 154 18.82 5.87 -1.26
C GLU A 154 17.51 5.08 -1.19
N LEU A 155 16.96 4.66 -2.32
CA LEU A 155 15.78 3.78 -2.36
C LEU A 155 16.04 2.44 -1.65
N LYS A 156 17.25 1.89 -1.74
CA LYS A 156 17.64 0.69 -1.00
C LYS A 156 17.64 0.93 0.51
N ASN A 157 18.09 2.10 0.97
CA ASN A 157 18.07 2.48 2.38
C ASN A 157 16.62 2.64 2.88
N CYS A 158 15.77 3.37 2.15
CA CYS A 158 14.35 3.51 2.48
C CYS A 158 13.64 2.15 2.56
N PHE A 159 13.88 1.25 1.60
CA PHE A 159 13.32 -0.10 1.62
C PHE A 159 13.78 -0.90 2.85
N LYS A 160 15.05 -0.80 3.21
CA LYS A 160 15.61 -1.45 4.41
C LYS A 160 14.92 -0.93 5.69
N GLN A 161 14.80 0.39 5.84
CA GLN A 161 14.11 1.01 6.97
C GLN A 161 12.67 0.51 7.10
N ILE A 162 11.93 0.47 5.98
CA ILE A 162 10.55 -0.03 6.00
C ILE A 162 10.49 -1.48 6.48
N ASN A 163 11.38 -2.36 6.00
CA ASN A 163 11.39 -3.75 6.42
C ASN A 163 11.69 -3.91 7.92
N GLU A 164 12.71 -3.20 8.42
CA GLU A 164 13.06 -3.21 9.85
C GLU A 164 11.87 -2.75 10.71
N PHE A 165 11.24 -1.63 10.35
CA PHE A 165 10.05 -1.13 11.04
C PHE A 165 8.87 -2.13 11.01
N MET A 166 8.63 -2.77 9.86
CA MET A 166 7.52 -3.71 9.71
C MET A 166 7.77 -5.02 10.46
N ASP A 167 9.01 -5.48 10.55
CA ASP A 167 9.41 -6.65 11.34
C ASP A 167 9.23 -6.37 12.84
N GLU A 168 9.68 -5.21 13.33
CA GLU A 168 9.45 -4.77 14.71
C GLU A 168 7.94 -4.65 15.03
N THR A 169 7.18 -4.03 14.13
CA THR A 169 5.72 -3.90 14.27
C THR A 169 5.06 -5.27 14.37
N ASN A 170 5.47 -6.22 13.54
CA ASN A 170 4.95 -7.59 13.55
C ASN A 170 5.32 -8.32 14.84
N GLN A 171 6.53 -8.14 15.36
CA GLN A 171 6.94 -8.72 16.65
C GLN A 171 6.07 -8.18 17.79
N LYS A 172 5.92 -6.85 17.91
CA LYS A 172 5.06 -6.20 18.90
C LYS A 172 3.60 -6.65 18.79
N LEU A 173 3.08 -6.78 17.57
CA LEU A 173 1.73 -7.25 17.35
C LEU A 173 1.51 -8.69 17.86
N LEU A 174 2.52 -9.56 17.79
CA LEU A 174 2.39 -10.97 18.14
C LEU A 174 2.74 -11.27 19.61
N GLU A 175 3.41 -10.35 20.29
CA GLU A 175 3.87 -10.50 21.67
C GLU A 175 2.70 -10.79 22.63
N GLY A 176 2.90 -11.76 23.54
CA GLY A 176 1.90 -12.16 24.54
C GLY A 176 0.64 -12.85 24.00
N ARG A 177 0.50 -13.04 22.68
CA ARG A 177 -0.70 -13.64 22.07
C ARG A 177 -0.61 -15.17 21.96
N LYS A 178 -1.77 -15.82 22.06
CA LYS A 178 -1.88 -17.28 21.90
C LYS A 178 -1.63 -17.71 20.45
N THR A 179 -1.17 -18.95 20.26
CA THR A 179 -0.80 -19.52 18.95
C THR A 179 -1.87 -19.32 17.87
N ASN A 180 -3.14 -19.62 18.17
CA ASN A 180 -4.23 -19.48 17.19
C ASN A 180 -4.43 -18.03 16.72
N GLU A 181 -4.31 -17.07 17.64
CA GLU A 181 -4.40 -15.65 17.31
C GLU A 181 -3.19 -15.22 16.48
N ARG A 182 -1.98 -15.66 16.85
CA ARG A 182 -0.75 -15.38 16.09
C ARG A 182 -0.85 -15.86 14.64
N ILE A 183 -1.34 -17.09 14.42
CA ILE A 183 -1.53 -17.64 13.07
C ILE A 183 -2.49 -16.78 12.24
N LEU A 184 -3.61 -16.35 12.83
CA LEU A 184 -4.58 -15.50 12.14
C LEU A 184 -4.00 -14.13 11.81
N LEU A 185 -3.30 -13.50 12.75
CA LEU A 185 -2.65 -12.20 12.56
C LEU A 185 -1.59 -12.27 11.47
N GLN A 186 -0.75 -13.31 11.48
CA GLN A 186 0.25 -13.54 10.44
C GLN A 186 -0.39 -13.77 9.08
N LYS A 187 -1.46 -14.55 9.00
CA LYS A 187 -2.21 -14.76 7.74
C LYS A 187 -2.77 -13.44 7.20
N ASP A 188 -3.39 -12.64 8.06
CA ASP A 188 -3.92 -11.33 7.68
C ASP A 188 -2.78 -10.40 7.21
N PHE A 189 -1.67 -10.35 7.95
CA PHE A 189 -0.47 -9.57 7.62
C PHE A 189 0.14 -9.95 6.27
N SER A 190 0.47 -11.23 6.07
CA SER A 190 1.05 -11.73 4.82
C SER A 190 0.14 -11.50 3.62
N SER A 191 -1.18 -11.53 3.82
CA SER A 191 -2.15 -11.23 2.76
C SER A 191 -2.07 -9.78 2.26
N LYS A 192 -1.51 -8.84 3.05
CA LYS A 192 -1.36 -7.42 2.71
C LYS A 192 -0.12 -7.11 1.89
N ILE A 193 0.89 -7.98 1.91
CA ILE A 193 2.14 -7.78 1.16
C ILE A 193 1.87 -7.95 -0.35
N PRO A 194 2.04 -6.92 -1.19
CA PRO A 194 1.95 -7.05 -2.65
C PRO A 194 3.23 -7.67 -3.22
N LYS A 195 3.18 -8.14 -4.46
CA LYS A 195 4.41 -8.42 -5.23
C LYS A 195 5.15 -7.12 -5.50
N ALA A 196 6.46 -7.17 -5.67
CA ALA A 196 7.26 -6.00 -6.06
C ALA A 196 6.67 -5.35 -7.33
N GLY A 197 6.59 -4.01 -7.35
CA GLY A 197 5.95 -3.24 -8.41
C GLY A 197 4.45 -3.44 -8.59
N HIS A 198 3.76 -3.98 -7.59
CA HIS A 198 2.31 -4.14 -7.60
C HIS A 198 1.62 -3.43 -6.44
N LEU A 199 0.34 -3.10 -6.66
CA LEU A 199 -0.60 -2.60 -5.66
C LEU A 199 -1.64 -3.68 -5.33
N LYS A 200 -2.20 -3.63 -4.12
CA LYS A 200 -3.34 -4.47 -3.73
C LYS A 200 -4.66 -3.86 -4.20
N ILE A 201 -5.53 -4.70 -4.76
CA ILE A 201 -6.85 -4.32 -5.28
C ILE A 201 -7.94 -5.33 -4.93
#